data_AF-A0AAV1ZQ85-F1
#
_entry.id   AF-A0AAV1ZQ85-F1
#
_cell.length_a   1.000
_cell.length_b   1.000
_cell.length_c   1.000
_cell.angle_alpha   90.00
_cell.angle_beta   90.00
_cell.angle_gamma   90.00
#
_symmetry.space_group_name_H-M   'P 1'
#
loop_
_entity.id
_entity.type
_entity.pdbx_description
1 polymer ?
#
loop_
_entity_poly.entity_id
_entity_poly.type
_entity_poly.pdbx_seq_one_letter_code
_entity_poly.pdbx_strand_id
1 'polypeptide(L)'
;MDLDEILHEVGENGKYQNLMLWFVFLPAHLTFGCHAFSQLFMTWTPDHWCQIPELAAANISEHLIRHLTIPPDKTTVTGYSRCFMYKLDYSIHTQHNTIILKEPNTNWTNVTCHSGWIYNTTSNWDRDTVVTKWDLVCSKRWLPVFVLTAFNASGLFGQCACLLIAKKFGKRALFFSALLMQSASGVATAFSPNFICFAVFRCLAGLAIHGVLIAPLTLAHELNGWKLHSRVSLLCSAAQSIGMVLLAGIVLFVGDWSNLALASSIPFLAFFLYS
;
A
#
# COMPACT_ATOMS: atom_id res chain seq x y z
N MET A 1 -13.79 42.47 -10.10
CA MET A 1 -14.48 42.24 -8.82
C MET A 1 -13.87 40.98 -8.26
N ASP A 2 -12.98 41.14 -7.27
CA ASP A 2 -12.27 40.00 -6.70
C ASP A 2 -13.24 39.12 -5.92
N LEU A 3 -13.06 37.80 -5.99
CA LEU A 3 -13.92 36.83 -5.32
C LEU A 3 -13.99 37.08 -3.81
N ASP A 4 -12.90 37.57 -3.22
CA ASP A 4 -12.81 37.93 -1.80
C ASP A 4 -13.72 39.11 -1.43
N GLU A 5 -13.93 40.06 -2.35
CA GLU A 5 -14.81 41.22 -2.17
C GLU A 5 -16.29 40.79 -2.17
N ILE A 6 -16.65 39.86 -3.08
CA ILE A 6 -17.98 39.27 -3.15
C ILE A 6 -18.27 38.40 -1.92
N LEU A 7 -17.29 37.61 -1.46
CA LEU A 7 -17.45 36.80 -0.25
C LEU A 7 -17.60 37.65 1.02
N HIS A 8 -16.96 38.82 1.07
CA HIS A 8 -17.14 39.75 2.17
C HIS A 8 -18.56 40.34 2.23
N GLU A 9 -19.21 40.53 1.07
CA GLU A 9 -20.61 40.98 0.99
C GLU A 9 -21.64 39.88 1.28
N VAL A 10 -21.36 38.63 0.91
CA VAL A 10 -22.28 37.48 1.06
C VAL A 10 -22.20 36.82 2.45
N GLY A 11 -21.11 37.04 3.18
CA GLY A 11 -20.86 36.52 4.53
C GLY A 11 -19.97 35.28 4.53
N GLU A 12 -18.84 35.37 5.24
CA GLU A 12 -17.95 34.23 5.52
C GLU A 12 -18.63 33.29 6.54
N ASN A 13 -18.58 31.95 6.34
CA ASN A 13 -19.14 30.91 7.23
C ASN A 13 -20.66 30.61 7.11
N GLY A 14 -21.19 30.59 5.89
CA GLY A 14 -22.58 30.19 5.60
C GLY A 14 -22.86 28.69 5.79
N LYS A 15 -24.15 28.33 5.94
CA LYS A 15 -24.59 26.92 6.12
C LYS A 15 -24.13 26.00 4.99
N TYR A 16 -24.15 26.48 3.75
CA TYR A 16 -23.72 25.70 2.57
C TYR A 16 -22.21 25.43 2.55
N GLN A 17 -21.39 26.43 2.92
CA GLN A 17 -19.93 26.28 3.01
C GLN A 17 -19.55 25.23 4.06
N ASN A 18 -20.20 25.28 5.23
CA ASN A 18 -20.04 24.27 6.27
C ASN A 18 -20.53 22.90 5.84
N LEU A 19 -21.66 22.81 5.13
CA LEU A 19 -22.15 21.53 4.60
C LEU A 19 -21.14 20.89 3.65
N MET A 20 -20.60 21.66 2.69
CA MET A 20 -19.58 21.15 1.76
C MET A 20 -18.29 20.74 2.49
N LEU A 21 -17.86 21.50 3.49
CA LEU A 21 -16.69 21.15 4.29
C LEU A 21 -16.86 19.79 4.99
N TRP A 22 -17.96 19.59 5.70
CA TRP A 22 -18.20 18.38 6.47
C TRP A 22 -18.52 17.14 5.64
N PHE A 23 -19.28 17.30 4.55
CA PHE A 23 -19.75 16.16 3.76
C PHE A 23 -18.95 15.89 2.48
N VAL A 24 -18.14 16.84 2.00
CA VAL A 24 -17.37 16.66 0.75
C VAL A 24 -15.86 16.71 1.01
N PHE A 25 -15.36 17.80 1.57
CA PHE A 25 -13.90 18.00 1.68
C PHE A 25 -13.27 17.13 2.76
N LEU A 26 -13.84 17.09 3.96
CA LEU A 26 -13.27 16.27 5.05
C LEU A 26 -13.26 14.78 4.75
N PRO A 27 -14.35 14.16 4.25
CA PRO A 27 -14.28 12.74 3.95
C PRO A 27 -13.36 12.47 2.74
N ALA A 28 -13.19 13.40 1.79
CA ALA A 28 -12.21 13.25 0.70
C ALA A 28 -10.76 13.20 1.22
N HIS A 29 -10.43 14.04 2.20
CA HIS A 29 -9.12 14.00 2.87
C HIS A 29 -8.93 12.75 3.74
N LEU A 30 -9.99 12.27 4.39
CA LEU A 30 -9.97 11.00 5.13
C LEU A 30 -9.66 9.82 4.20
N THR A 31 -10.35 9.74 3.06
CA THR A 31 -10.18 8.66 2.08
C THR A 31 -8.83 8.73 1.38
N PHE A 32 -8.32 9.94 1.15
CA PHE A 32 -6.94 10.16 0.68
C PHE A 32 -5.92 9.53 1.64
N GLY A 33 -6.05 9.75 2.96
CA GLY A 33 -5.18 9.17 3.97
C GLY A 33 -5.16 7.64 3.91
N CYS A 34 -6.33 7.00 3.78
CA CYS A 34 -6.42 5.56 3.61
C CYS A 34 -5.71 5.08 2.33
N HIS A 35 -6.01 5.69 1.20
CA HIS A 35 -5.52 5.20 -0.09
C HIS A 35 -4.02 5.46 -0.29
N ALA A 36 -3.50 6.61 0.13
CA ALA A 36 -2.10 6.97 -0.04
C ALA A 36 -1.17 5.99 0.69
N PHE A 37 -1.55 5.59 1.90
CA PHE A 37 -0.75 4.72 2.77
C PHE A 37 -1.06 3.23 2.59
N SER A 38 -2.19 2.87 1.97
CA SER A 38 -2.55 1.47 1.72
C SER A 38 -1.46 0.67 1.00
N GLN A 39 -0.69 1.33 0.12
CA GLN A 39 0.41 0.68 -0.60
C GLN A 39 1.47 0.11 0.34
N LEU A 40 1.81 0.80 1.43
CA LEU A 40 2.84 0.33 2.36
C LEU A 40 2.46 -1.03 2.96
N PHE A 41 1.18 -1.18 3.31
CA PHE A 41 0.63 -2.42 3.84
C PHE A 41 0.50 -3.50 2.76
N MET A 42 0.06 -3.15 1.55
CA MET A 42 0.00 -4.10 0.42
C MET A 42 1.36 -4.70 0.09
N THR A 43 2.42 -3.89 0.16
CA THR A 43 3.81 -4.31 -0.13
C THR A 43 4.58 -4.76 1.11
N TRP A 44 3.89 -5.07 2.20
CA TRP A 44 4.54 -5.57 3.41
C TRP A 44 5.25 -6.90 3.14
N THR A 45 6.48 -7.02 3.66
CA THR A 45 7.30 -8.23 3.56
C THR A 45 7.26 -8.98 4.88
N PRO A 46 6.49 -10.08 5.02
CA PRO A 46 6.51 -10.91 6.21
C PRO A 46 7.86 -11.63 6.38
N ASP A 47 8.12 -12.13 7.60
CA ASP A 47 9.28 -12.99 7.83
C ASP A 47 9.16 -14.24 6.95
N HIS A 48 10.26 -14.63 6.32
CA HIS A 48 10.26 -15.71 5.35
C HIS A 48 11.53 -16.52 5.41
N TRP A 49 11.43 -17.74 4.91
CA TRP A 49 12.52 -18.67 4.75
C TRP A 49 12.37 -19.49 3.48
N CYS A 50 13.40 -20.26 3.17
CA CYS A 50 13.50 -21.01 1.94
C CYS A 50 12.67 -22.29 2.02
N GLN A 51 11.90 -22.55 0.96
CA GLN A 51 11.15 -23.79 0.83
C GLN A 51 12.06 -24.89 0.30
N ILE A 52 11.99 -26.08 0.91
CA ILE A 52 12.73 -27.27 0.49
C ILE A 52 11.70 -28.38 0.25
N PRO A 53 11.30 -28.61 -1.01
CA PRO A 53 10.19 -29.50 -1.34
C PRO A 53 10.45 -30.95 -0.91
N GLU A 54 11.72 -31.39 -0.93
CA GLU A 54 12.12 -32.74 -0.52
C GLU A 54 11.79 -32.98 0.97
N LEU A 55 12.10 -32.03 1.85
CA LEU A 55 11.80 -32.15 3.28
C LEU A 55 10.34 -31.81 3.61
N ALA A 56 9.69 -30.96 2.81
CA ALA A 56 8.27 -30.66 2.97
C ALA A 56 7.39 -31.90 2.72
N ALA A 57 7.80 -32.78 1.81
CA ALA A 57 7.12 -34.05 1.55
C ALA A 57 7.27 -35.08 2.69
N ALA A 58 8.26 -34.91 3.56
CA ALA A 58 8.65 -35.90 4.57
C ALA A 58 7.90 -35.79 5.91
N ASN A 59 6.85 -34.96 6.00
CA ASN A 59 6.04 -34.75 7.21
C ASN A 59 6.87 -34.42 8.48
N ILE A 60 7.98 -33.68 8.30
CA ILE A 60 8.89 -33.23 9.36
C ILE A 60 8.37 -31.91 9.94
N SER A 61 8.62 -31.66 11.23
CA SER A 61 8.35 -30.36 11.86
C SER A 61 9.07 -29.22 11.14
N GLU A 62 8.34 -28.15 10.81
CA GLU A 62 8.85 -26.99 10.10
C GLU A 62 9.99 -26.27 10.84
N HIS A 63 9.92 -26.24 12.18
CA HIS A 63 10.99 -25.68 13.01
C HIS A 63 12.30 -26.46 12.84
N LEU A 64 12.23 -27.79 12.73
CA LEU A 64 13.39 -28.63 12.55
C LEU A 64 13.98 -28.44 11.14
N ILE A 65 13.14 -28.34 10.12
CA ILE A 65 13.58 -28.02 8.75
C ILE A 65 14.31 -26.67 8.76
N ARG A 66 13.72 -25.64 9.38
CA ARG A 66 14.32 -24.30 9.46
C ARG A 66 15.69 -24.33 10.15
N HIS A 67 15.80 -25.04 11.27
CA HIS A 67 17.05 -25.12 12.05
C HIS A 67 18.20 -25.79 11.29
N LEU A 68 17.89 -26.83 10.52
CA LEU A 68 18.91 -27.64 9.84
C LEU A 68 19.34 -27.07 8.49
N THR A 69 18.46 -26.34 7.83
CA THR A 69 18.64 -25.97 6.42
C THR A 69 19.06 -24.52 6.22
N ILE A 70 18.85 -23.67 7.23
CA ILE A 70 19.07 -22.23 7.12
C ILE A 70 20.22 -21.80 8.02
N PRO A 71 21.22 -21.07 7.48
CA PRO A 71 22.32 -20.58 8.27
C PRO A 71 21.86 -19.54 9.30
N PRO A 72 22.50 -19.49 10.48
CA PRO A 72 22.19 -18.49 11.49
C PRO A 72 22.63 -17.10 11.02
N ASP A 73 21.81 -16.09 11.31
CA ASP A 73 22.06 -14.70 10.96
C ASP A 73 21.71 -13.79 12.16
N LYS A 74 22.77 -13.27 12.80
CA LYS A 74 22.66 -12.40 13.99
C LYS A 74 22.03 -11.04 13.68
N THR A 75 21.88 -10.66 12.41
CA THR A 75 21.24 -9.41 12.03
C THR A 75 19.71 -9.49 12.03
N THR A 76 19.17 -10.70 12.04
CA THR A 76 17.72 -10.95 11.99
C THR A 76 17.16 -11.19 13.39
N VAL A 77 15.91 -10.78 13.61
CA VAL A 77 15.20 -11.00 14.90
C VAL A 77 15.03 -12.49 15.20
N THR A 78 14.87 -13.31 14.16
CA THR A 78 14.69 -14.75 14.28
C THR A 78 16.00 -15.52 14.40
N GLY A 79 17.15 -14.85 14.23
CA GLY A 79 18.46 -15.48 14.29
C GLY A 79 18.80 -16.37 13.09
N TYR A 80 17.98 -16.35 12.02
CA TYR A 80 18.15 -17.15 10.81
C TYR A 80 18.19 -16.27 9.57
N SER A 81 19.01 -16.65 8.58
CA SER A 81 19.06 -15.93 7.32
C SER A 81 17.74 -16.05 6.55
N ARG A 82 17.28 -14.93 5.97
CA ARG A 82 16.03 -14.90 5.19
C ARG A 82 16.19 -15.35 3.74
N CYS A 83 17.41 -15.30 3.21
CA CYS A 83 17.68 -15.40 1.77
C CYS A 83 18.63 -16.51 1.35
N PHE A 84 19.30 -17.12 2.33
CA PHE A 84 20.31 -18.13 2.11
C PHE A 84 19.90 -19.44 2.77
N MET A 85 20.33 -20.54 2.16
CA MET A 85 20.21 -21.90 2.68
C MET A 85 21.55 -22.62 2.53
N TYR A 86 21.74 -23.71 3.25
CA TYR A 86 22.92 -24.55 3.09
C TYR A 86 22.90 -25.31 1.76
N LYS A 87 24.05 -25.48 1.13
CA LYS A 87 24.19 -26.32 -0.06
C LYS A 87 24.32 -27.78 0.37
N LEU A 88 23.20 -28.48 0.46
CA LEU A 88 23.15 -29.89 0.79
C LEU A 88 22.39 -30.67 -0.29
N ASP A 89 22.69 -31.95 -0.39
CA ASP A 89 21.82 -32.87 -1.09
C ASP A 89 20.66 -33.20 -0.15
N TYR A 90 19.54 -32.50 -0.35
CA TYR A 90 18.31 -32.66 0.43
C TYR A 90 17.49 -33.88 0.00
N SER A 91 17.99 -34.65 -0.97
CA SER A 91 17.35 -35.91 -1.35
C SER A 91 17.21 -36.80 -0.12
N ILE A 92 15.99 -37.29 0.10
CA ILE A 92 15.70 -38.19 1.20
C ILE A 92 16.40 -39.52 0.88
N HIS A 93 17.61 -39.71 1.38
CA HIS A 93 18.22 -41.04 1.40
C HIS A 93 17.48 -41.89 2.43
N THR A 94 16.53 -42.69 1.96
CA THR A 94 15.79 -43.65 2.78
C THR A 94 16.68 -44.86 3.07
N GLN A 95 17.62 -44.73 4.00
CA GLN A 95 18.22 -45.90 4.64
C GLN A 95 17.47 -46.16 5.94
N HIS A 96 16.80 -47.32 6.03
CA HIS A 96 16.12 -47.77 7.26
C HIS A 96 15.04 -46.85 7.85
N ASN A 97 14.22 -46.21 7.01
CA ASN A 97 13.04 -45.45 7.46
C ASN A 97 13.35 -44.26 8.39
N THR A 98 14.63 -43.86 8.52
CA THR A 98 15.08 -42.73 9.32
C THR A 98 15.71 -41.67 8.42
N ILE A 99 15.22 -40.44 8.56
CA ILE A 99 15.78 -39.28 7.86
C ILE A 99 17.04 -38.88 8.62
N ILE A 100 18.22 -39.09 8.03
CA ILE A 100 19.49 -38.67 8.64
C ILE A 100 19.62 -37.15 8.48
N LEU A 101 19.11 -36.44 9.46
CA LEU A 101 19.24 -34.99 9.57
C LEU A 101 20.61 -34.68 10.18
N LYS A 102 21.53 -34.16 9.36
CA LYS A 102 22.85 -33.72 9.86
C LYS A 102 22.70 -32.40 10.59
N GLU A 103 23.23 -32.33 11.81
CA GLU A 103 23.43 -31.08 12.54
C GLU A 103 24.21 -30.07 11.68
N PRO A 104 23.88 -28.77 11.78
CA PRO A 104 24.51 -27.73 10.96
C PRO A 104 26.02 -27.66 11.23
N ASN A 105 26.81 -27.81 10.16
CA ASN A 105 28.26 -27.70 10.22
C ASN A 105 28.70 -26.32 9.70
N THR A 106 29.63 -25.67 10.41
CA THR A 106 30.20 -24.37 10.02
C THR A 106 30.96 -24.39 8.69
N ASN A 107 31.34 -25.58 8.20
CA ASN A 107 32.01 -25.76 6.90
C ASN A 107 31.05 -25.84 5.70
N TRP A 108 29.74 -25.76 5.90
CA TRP A 108 28.79 -25.80 4.79
C TRP A 108 28.74 -24.48 4.04
N THR A 109 28.71 -24.59 2.70
CA THR A 109 28.61 -23.42 1.83
C THR A 109 27.17 -22.93 1.74
N ASN A 110 26.97 -21.62 1.79
CA ASN A 110 25.66 -20.99 1.66
C ASN A 110 25.33 -20.75 0.18
N VAL A 111 24.08 -20.98 -0.20
CA VAL A 111 23.54 -20.70 -1.54
C VAL A 111 22.25 -19.90 -1.42
N THR A 112 21.90 -19.16 -2.47
CA THR A 112 20.62 -18.46 -2.52
C THR A 112 19.48 -19.45 -2.72
N CYS A 113 18.30 -19.11 -2.26
CA CYS A 113 17.17 -20.03 -2.32
C CYS A 113 16.57 -20.11 -3.73
N HIS A 114 16.30 -21.34 -4.17
CA HIS A 114 15.91 -21.65 -5.54
C HIS A 114 14.51 -22.29 -5.65
N SER A 115 14.03 -22.93 -4.59
CA SER A 115 12.83 -23.80 -4.62
C SER A 115 11.58 -23.15 -4.01
N GLY A 116 11.52 -21.82 -3.96
CA GLY A 116 10.40 -21.05 -3.41
C GLY A 116 10.62 -20.56 -1.97
N TRP A 117 9.57 -19.98 -1.39
CA TRP A 117 9.61 -19.34 -0.08
C TRP A 117 8.43 -19.76 0.77
N ILE A 118 8.68 -19.90 2.07
CA ILE A 118 7.65 -20.05 3.08
C ILE A 118 7.59 -18.76 3.88
N TYR A 119 6.38 -18.24 4.05
CA TYR A 119 6.10 -17.00 4.74
C TYR A 119 5.47 -17.28 6.10
N ASN A 120 5.89 -16.53 7.11
CA ASN A 120 5.26 -16.60 8.43
C ASN A 120 3.90 -15.91 8.41
N THR A 121 2.83 -16.71 8.40
CA THR A 121 1.44 -16.23 8.36
C THR A 121 0.75 -16.19 9.72
N THR A 122 1.52 -16.00 10.80
CA THR A 122 0.99 -15.95 12.17
C THR A 122 -0.05 -14.84 12.33
N SER A 123 0.18 -13.68 11.68
CA SER A 123 -0.79 -12.58 11.68
C SER A 123 -1.67 -12.62 10.44
N ASN A 124 -2.93 -12.19 10.56
CA ASN A 124 -3.87 -12.16 9.44
C ASN A 124 -3.39 -11.28 8.26
N TRP A 125 -2.69 -10.18 8.56
CA TRP A 125 -2.17 -9.23 7.57
C TRP A 125 -0.85 -9.67 6.90
N ASP A 126 -0.26 -10.78 7.35
CA ASP A 126 0.96 -11.37 6.75
C ASP A 126 0.63 -12.44 5.67
N ARG A 127 -0.63 -12.87 5.57
CA ARG A 127 -1.05 -13.99 4.72
C ARG A 127 -0.99 -13.66 3.23
N ASP A 128 -1.69 -12.60 2.84
CA ASP A 128 -1.88 -12.24 1.45
C ASP A 128 -1.41 -10.80 1.22
N THR A 129 -0.10 -10.67 0.94
CA THR A 129 0.51 -9.42 0.50
C THR A 129 0.95 -9.53 -0.96
N VAL A 130 1.19 -8.38 -1.59
CA VAL A 130 1.75 -8.30 -2.94
C VAL A 130 3.10 -9.02 -3.04
N VAL A 131 3.86 -9.04 -1.94
CA VAL A 131 5.16 -9.70 -1.86
C VAL A 131 5.00 -11.21 -1.83
N THR A 132 4.08 -11.74 -1.02
CA THR A 132 3.87 -13.19 -0.89
C THR A 132 3.25 -13.77 -2.16
N LYS A 133 2.39 -13.02 -2.86
CA LYS A 133 1.75 -13.47 -4.10
C LYS A 133 2.72 -13.69 -5.28
N TRP A 134 3.79 -12.88 -5.36
CA TRP A 134 4.73 -12.91 -6.50
C TRP A 134 6.18 -13.16 -6.09
N ASP A 135 6.41 -13.67 -4.87
CA ASP A 135 7.72 -14.01 -4.32
C ASP A 135 8.76 -12.88 -4.46
N LEU A 136 8.37 -11.67 -4.06
CA LEU A 136 9.18 -10.44 -4.25
C LEU A 136 10.20 -10.22 -3.14
N VAL A 137 10.92 -11.27 -2.75
CA VAL A 137 11.91 -11.24 -1.67
C VAL A 137 13.34 -11.41 -2.19
N CYS A 138 14.32 -11.13 -1.32
CA CYS A 138 15.75 -11.33 -1.59
C CYS A 138 16.22 -10.65 -2.89
N SER A 139 16.53 -11.40 -3.95
CA SER A 139 16.96 -10.84 -5.24
C SER A 139 15.92 -9.92 -5.88
N LYS A 140 14.63 -10.10 -5.55
CA LYS A 140 13.50 -9.32 -6.04
C LYS A 140 13.01 -8.26 -5.04
N ARG A 141 13.66 -8.10 -3.89
CA ARG A 141 13.26 -7.14 -2.82
C ARG A 141 13.20 -5.69 -3.29
N TRP A 142 13.96 -5.33 -4.32
CA TRP A 142 13.97 -3.99 -4.87
C TRP A 142 12.69 -3.64 -5.64
N LEU A 143 11.92 -4.63 -6.13
CA LEU A 143 10.73 -4.41 -6.95
C LEU A 143 9.59 -3.71 -6.20
N PRO A 144 9.16 -4.13 -4.99
CA PRO A 144 8.15 -3.39 -4.24
C PRO A 144 8.58 -1.96 -3.90
N VAL A 145 9.86 -1.77 -3.55
CA VAL A 145 10.44 -0.44 -3.27
C VAL A 145 10.41 0.43 -4.52
N PHE A 146 10.75 -0.12 -5.67
CA PHE A 146 10.68 0.57 -6.96
C PHE A 146 9.26 0.99 -7.31
N VAL A 147 8.24 0.15 -7.06
CA VAL A 147 6.84 0.55 -7.28
C VAL A 147 6.41 1.67 -6.35
N LEU A 148 6.90 1.69 -5.10
CA LEU A 148 6.65 2.79 -4.16
C LEU A 148 7.31 4.09 -4.62
N THR A 149 8.56 4.06 -5.07
CA THR A 149 9.23 5.26 -5.59
C THR A 149 8.60 5.73 -6.89
N ALA A 150 8.27 4.83 -7.81
CA ALA A 150 7.59 5.14 -9.06
C ALA A 150 6.20 5.75 -8.82
N PHE A 151 5.45 5.25 -7.83
CA PHE A 151 4.18 5.84 -7.41
C PHE A 151 4.33 7.29 -6.95
N ASN A 152 5.30 7.56 -6.06
CA ASN A 152 5.56 8.91 -5.57
C ASN A 152 6.09 9.84 -6.68
N ALA A 153 6.98 9.35 -7.54
CA ALA A 153 7.48 10.09 -8.70
C ALA A 153 6.35 10.44 -9.68
N SER A 154 5.45 9.49 -9.94
CA SER A 154 4.24 9.73 -10.75
C SER A 154 3.39 10.84 -10.15
N GLY A 155 3.28 10.92 -8.82
CA GLY A 155 2.61 12.03 -8.13
C GLY A 155 3.17 13.41 -8.49
N LEU A 156 4.49 13.55 -8.58
CA LEU A 156 5.14 14.82 -8.96
C LEU A 156 4.75 15.23 -10.39
N PHE A 157 4.76 14.29 -11.34
CA PHE A 157 4.30 14.56 -12.71
C PHE A 157 2.79 14.86 -12.75
N GLY A 158 2.01 14.13 -11.94
CA GLY A 158 0.58 14.33 -11.76
C GLY A 158 0.24 15.73 -11.28
N GLN A 159 1.04 16.31 -10.38
CA GLN A 159 0.86 17.67 -9.90
C GLN A 159 0.94 18.69 -11.04
N CYS A 160 1.91 18.58 -11.94
CA CYS A 160 2.02 19.44 -13.12
C CYS A 160 0.78 19.32 -14.02
N ALA A 161 0.31 18.09 -14.27
CA ALA A 161 -0.90 17.86 -15.06
C ALA A 161 -2.15 18.46 -14.39
N CYS A 162 -2.28 18.31 -13.08
CA CYS A 162 -3.37 18.88 -12.29
C CYS A 162 -3.43 20.41 -12.43
N LEU A 163 -2.29 21.09 -12.44
CA LEU A 163 -2.23 22.54 -12.62
C LEU A 163 -2.76 22.97 -14.00
N LEU A 164 -2.44 22.23 -15.07
CA LEU A 164 -2.93 22.51 -16.42
C LEU A 164 -4.45 22.28 -16.53
N ILE A 165 -4.93 21.19 -15.95
CA ILE A 165 -6.36 20.84 -15.94
C ILE A 165 -7.14 21.88 -15.14
N ALA A 166 -6.65 22.28 -13.96
CA ALA A 166 -7.30 23.31 -13.14
C ALA A 166 -7.41 24.64 -13.89
N LYS A 167 -6.37 25.04 -14.63
CA LYS A 167 -6.38 26.28 -15.43
C LYS A 167 -7.36 26.23 -16.59
N LYS A 168 -7.46 25.10 -17.29
CA LYS A 168 -8.25 24.97 -18.52
C LYS A 168 -9.71 24.60 -18.28
N PHE A 169 -9.97 23.72 -17.32
CA PHE A 169 -11.30 23.12 -17.06
C PHE A 169 -11.88 23.50 -15.70
N GLY A 170 -11.11 24.21 -14.86
CA GLY A 170 -11.53 24.60 -13.52
C GLY A 170 -11.26 23.54 -12.44
N LYS A 171 -11.30 23.97 -11.18
CA LYS A 171 -10.96 23.15 -10.00
C LYS A 171 -11.99 22.04 -9.73
N ARG A 172 -13.27 22.28 -10.00
CA ARG A 172 -14.33 21.27 -9.86
C ARG A 172 -14.11 20.10 -10.82
N ALA A 173 -13.82 20.38 -12.09
CA ALA A 173 -13.53 19.33 -13.07
C ALA A 173 -12.25 18.55 -12.73
N LEU A 174 -11.21 19.24 -12.21
CA LEU A 174 -10.01 18.59 -11.68
C LEU A 174 -10.36 17.60 -10.55
N PHE A 175 -11.17 18.01 -9.58
CA PHE A 175 -11.53 17.15 -8.45
C PHE A 175 -12.21 15.85 -8.91
N PHE A 176 -13.25 15.93 -9.74
CA PHE A 176 -13.96 14.74 -10.22
C PHE A 176 -13.13 13.87 -11.16
N SER A 177 -12.30 14.46 -12.02
CA SER A 177 -11.40 13.67 -12.90
C SER A 177 -10.32 12.94 -12.12
N ALA A 178 -9.71 13.58 -11.11
CA ALA A 178 -8.74 12.93 -10.23
C ALA A 178 -9.40 11.82 -9.40
N LEU A 179 -10.60 12.06 -8.89
CA LEU A 179 -11.39 11.07 -8.15
C LEU A 179 -11.70 9.83 -8.99
N LEU A 180 -12.13 10.03 -10.25
CA LEU A 180 -12.42 8.95 -11.19
C LEU A 180 -11.16 8.14 -11.51
N MET A 181 -10.05 8.83 -11.78
CA MET A 181 -8.78 8.16 -12.10
C MET A 181 -8.25 7.38 -10.90
N GLN A 182 -8.42 7.90 -9.68
CA GLN A 182 -8.05 7.22 -8.45
C GLN A 182 -8.91 5.97 -8.19
N SER A 183 -10.23 6.07 -8.31
CA SER A 183 -11.12 4.93 -8.06
C SER A 183 -10.95 3.84 -9.11
N ALA A 184 -10.84 4.21 -10.39
CA ALA A 184 -10.62 3.26 -11.48
C ALA A 184 -9.28 2.51 -11.32
N SER A 185 -8.20 3.23 -10.98
CA SER A 185 -6.88 2.62 -10.77
C SER A 185 -6.83 1.77 -9.49
N GLY A 186 -7.52 2.17 -8.42
CA GLY A 186 -7.65 1.38 -7.18
C GLY A 186 -8.38 0.05 -7.40
N VAL A 187 -9.51 0.07 -8.12
CA VAL A 187 -10.23 -1.15 -8.51
C VAL A 187 -9.40 -2.01 -9.45
N ALA A 188 -8.75 -1.42 -10.46
CA ALA A 188 -7.87 -2.16 -11.38
C ALA A 188 -6.68 -2.81 -10.65
N THR A 189 -6.15 -2.15 -9.60
CA THR A 189 -5.09 -2.71 -8.76
C THR A 189 -5.56 -3.99 -8.06
N ALA A 190 -6.79 -4.01 -7.53
CA ALA A 190 -7.35 -5.17 -6.85
C ALA A 190 -7.44 -6.42 -7.75
N PHE A 191 -7.74 -6.22 -9.04
CA PHE A 191 -7.88 -7.30 -10.03
C PHE A 191 -6.61 -7.54 -10.87
N SER A 192 -5.46 -7.04 -10.43
CA SER A 192 -4.22 -7.18 -11.21
C SER A 192 -3.77 -8.65 -11.33
N PRO A 193 -3.59 -9.17 -12.57
CA PRO A 193 -3.19 -10.56 -12.78
C PRO A 193 -1.68 -10.76 -12.54
N ASN A 194 -0.89 -9.74 -12.90
CA ASN A 194 0.57 -9.78 -12.89
C ASN A 194 1.16 -8.56 -12.16
N PHE A 195 2.38 -8.70 -11.66
CA PHE A 195 3.11 -7.63 -10.98
C PHE A 195 3.28 -6.35 -11.82
N ILE A 196 3.47 -6.48 -13.14
CA ILE A 196 3.61 -5.31 -14.03
C ILE A 196 2.29 -4.53 -14.12
N CYS A 197 1.15 -5.23 -14.25
CA CYS A 197 -0.16 -4.59 -14.25
C CYS A 197 -0.40 -3.86 -12.93
N PHE A 198 -0.07 -4.50 -11.79
CA PHE A 198 -0.10 -3.86 -10.49
C PHE A 198 0.74 -2.57 -10.47
N ALA A 199 2.00 -2.62 -10.90
CA ALA A 199 2.88 -1.46 -10.94
C ALA A 199 2.32 -0.32 -11.79
N VAL A 200 1.78 -0.62 -12.98
CA VAL A 200 1.17 0.38 -13.88
C VAL A 200 -0.05 1.03 -13.23
N PHE A 201 -0.98 0.24 -12.68
CA PHE A 201 -2.17 0.77 -12.03
C PHE A 201 -1.82 1.60 -10.79
N ARG A 202 -0.79 1.20 -10.03
CA ARG A 202 -0.25 2.02 -8.94
C ARG A 202 0.29 3.34 -9.46
N CYS A 203 1.10 3.37 -10.52
CA CYS A 203 1.60 4.62 -11.11
C CYS A 203 0.46 5.54 -11.59
N LEU A 204 -0.60 4.98 -12.18
CA LEU A 204 -1.79 5.75 -12.58
C LEU A 204 -2.51 6.36 -11.36
N ALA A 205 -2.65 5.60 -10.26
CA ALA A 205 -3.13 6.15 -8.99
C ALA A 205 -2.19 7.23 -8.44
N GLY A 206 -0.88 7.08 -8.65
CA GLY A 206 0.12 8.10 -8.31
C GLY A 206 -0.13 9.41 -9.04
N LEU A 207 -0.44 9.39 -10.34
CA LEU A 207 -0.72 10.61 -11.11
C LEU A 207 -1.94 11.40 -10.57
N ALA A 208 -2.95 10.71 -10.03
CA ALA A 208 -4.17 11.34 -9.51
C ALA A 208 -4.04 11.85 -8.07
N ILE A 209 -3.06 11.38 -7.30
CA ILE A 209 -3.01 11.56 -5.84
C ILE A 209 -3.01 13.02 -5.41
N HIS A 210 -2.21 13.87 -6.06
CA HIS A 210 -2.14 15.29 -5.75
C HIS A 210 -3.40 16.05 -6.17
N GLY A 211 -4.09 15.60 -7.22
CA GLY A 211 -5.37 16.18 -7.62
C GLY A 211 -6.43 15.99 -6.54
N VAL A 212 -6.52 14.78 -5.97
CA VAL A 212 -7.44 14.46 -4.88
C VAL A 212 -7.10 15.21 -3.59
N LEU A 213 -5.82 15.49 -3.33
CA LEU A 213 -5.40 16.24 -2.13
C LEU A 213 -5.62 17.76 -2.25
N ILE A 214 -5.20 18.35 -3.38
CA ILE A 214 -5.10 19.80 -3.53
C ILE A 214 -6.41 20.42 -3.99
N ALA A 215 -7.16 19.76 -4.86
CA ALA A 215 -8.42 20.30 -5.38
C ALA A 215 -9.48 20.57 -4.30
N PRO A 216 -9.79 19.64 -3.36
CA PRO A 216 -10.79 19.92 -2.32
C PRO A 216 -10.30 20.97 -1.32
N LEU A 217 -9.01 20.99 -0.98
CA LEU A 217 -8.44 22.01 -0.10
C LEU A 217 -8.57 23.42 -0.69
N THR A 218 -8.19 23.58 -1.97
CA THR A 218 -8.30 24.87 -2.65
C THR A 218 -9.75 25.31 -2.83
N LEU A 219 -10.66 24.40 -3.16
CA LEU A 219 -12.10 24.69 -3.20
C LEU A 219 -12.62 25.11 -1.82
N ALA A 220 -12.20 24.43 -0.74
CA ALA A 220 -12.57 24.78 0.62
C ALA A 220 -12.05 26.18 1.02
N HIS A 221 -10.85 26.55 0.59
CA HIS A 221 -10.29 27.88 0.81
C HIS A 221 -11.03 28.96 0.02
N GLU A 222 -11.38 28.71 -1.24
CA GLU A 222 -12.20 29.63 -2.05
C GLU A 222 -13.61 29.83 -1.48
N LEU A 223 -14.20 28.78 -0.91
CA LEU A 223 -15.53 28.82 -0.33
C LEU A 223 -15.60 29.53 1.02
N ASN A 224 -14.58 29.45 1.86
CA ASN A 224 -14.65 29.92 3.26
C ASN A 224 -13.99 31.29 3.51
N GLY A 225 -13.36 31.91 2.50
CA GLY A 225 -12.63 33.18 2.66
C GLY A 225 -11.34 33.03 3.47
N TRP A 226 -10.45 34.02 3.35
CA TRP A 226 -9.07 33.96 3.86
C TRP A 226 -8.96 33.76 5.38
N LYS A 227 -9.89 34.32 6.17
CA LYS A 227 -9.85 34.25 7.65
C LYS A 227 -10.00 32.84 8.20
N LEU A 228 -10.64 31.95 7.45
CA LEU A 228 -10.92 30.56 7.87
C LEU A 228 -9.92 29.55 7.31
N HIS A 229 -8.96 29.96 6.46
CA HIS A 229 -8.01 29.05 5.80
C HIS A 229 -7.22 28.19 6.78
N SER A 230 -6.69 28.78 7.87
CA SER A 230 -5.95 28.03 8.89
C SER A 230 -6.80 26.95 9.57
N ARG A 231 -8.07 27.25 9.85
CA ARG A 231 -9.00 26.30 10.47
C ARG A 231 -9.35 25.15 9.51
N VAL A 232 -9.64 25.47 8.26
CA VAL A 232 -9.94 24.48 7.21
C VAL A 232 -8.75 23.55 7.00
N SER A 233 -7.54 24.11 6.85
CA SER A 233 -6.31 23.32 6.67
C SER A 233 -6.04 22.38 7.85
N LEU A 234 -6.28 22.85 9.08
CA LEU A 234 -6.14 22.02 10.29
C LEU A 234 -7.13 20.86 10.30
N LEU A 235 -8.41 21.12 10.00
CA LEU A 235 -9.44 20.08 9.94
C LEU A 235 -9.15 19.04 8.85
N CYS A 236 -8.73 19.47 7.66
CA CYS A 236 -8.34 18.55 6.58
C CYS A 236 -7.14 17.69 6.97
N SER A 237 -6.14 18.27 7.64
CA SER A 237 -4.97 17.53 8.13
C SER A 237 -5.33 16.52 9.23
N ALA A 238 -6.25 16.89 10.12
CA ALA A 238 -6.80 15.99 11.13
C ALA A 238 -7.57 14.84 10.48
N ALA A 239 -8.43 15.12 9.49
CA ALA A 239 -9.17 14.10 8.76
C ALA A 239 -8.24 13.11 8.03
N GLN A 240 -7.17 13.59 7.39
CA GLN A 240 -6.14 12.73 6.80
C GLN A 240 -5.48 11.83 7.86
N SER A 241 -5.13 12.38 9.02
CA SER A 241 -4.51 11.63 10.12
C SER A 241 -5.44 10.54 10.65
N ILE A 242 -6.73 10.87 10.82
CA ILE A 242 -7.76 9.89 11.20
C ILE A 242 -7.87 8.79 10.13
N GLY A 243 -7.82 9.15 8.85
CA GLY A 243 -7.81 8.18 7.74
C GLY A 243 -6.65 7.18 7.84
N MET A 244 -5.44 7.65 8.17
CA MET A 244 -4.29 6.75 8.37
C MET A 244 -4.48 5.79 9.55
N VAL A 245 -5.06 6.27 10.67
CA VAL A 245 -5.36 5.42 11.83
C VAL A 245 -6.45 4.40 11.50
N LEU A 246 -7.50 4.82 10.78
CA LEU A 246 -8.56 3.93 10.30
C LEU A 246 -8.00 2.85 9.39
N LEU A 247 -7.09 3.20 8.47
CA LEU A 247 -6.41 2.22 7.61
C LEU A 247 -5.68 1.16 8.43
N ALA A 248 -4.93 1.54 9.46
CA ALA A 248 -4.25 0.58 10.33
C ALA A 248 -5.27 -0.37 10.99
N GLY A 249 -6.42 0.16 11.43
CA GLY A 249 -7.54 -0.67 11.90
C GLY A 249 -8.06 -1.63 10.83
N ILE A 250 -8.31 -1.15 9.61
CA ILE A 250 -8.81 -1.98 8.49
C ILE A 250 -7.83 -3.11 8.17
N VAL A 251 -6.53 -2.85 8.15
CA VAL A 251 -5.50 -3.87 7.89
C VAL A 251 -5.51 -4.99 8.93
N LEU A 252 -5.84 -4.70 10.19
CA LEU A 252 -5.95 -5.73 11.23
C LEU A 252 -7.13 -6.68 11.00
N PHE A 253 -8.20 -6.19 10.36
CA PHE A 253 -9.40 -6.99 10.05
C PHE A 253 -9.33 -7.63 8.65
N VAL A 254 -8.71 -6.97 7.69
CA VAL A 254 -8.64 -7.37 6.28
C VAL A 254 -7.22 -7.82 5.97
N GLY A 255 -7.03 -9.14 5.91
CA GLY A 255 -5.73 -9.77 5.62
C GLY A 255 -5.31 -9.72 4.15
N ASP A 256 -6.24 -9.48 3.23
CA ASP A 256 -5.97 -9.56 1.79
C ASP A 256 -5.68 -8.20 1.18
N TRP A 257 -4.54 -8.08 0.50
CA TRP A 257 -4.14 -6.86 -0.20
C TRP A 257 -5.16 -6.39 -1.25
N SER A 258 -5.85 -7.33 -1.93
CA SER A 258 -6.88 -7.00 -2.93
C SER A 258 -8.14 -6.41 -2.29
N ASN A 259 -8.58 -6.96 -1.15
CA ASN A 259 -9.71 -6.42 -0.39
C ASN A 259 -9.36 -5.06 0.22
N LEU A 260 -8.11 -4.84 0.63
CA LEU A 260 -7.63 -3.53 1.08
C LEU A 260 -7.67 -2.47 -0.04
N ALA A 261 -7.34 -2.85 -1.28
CA ALA A 261 -7.46 -1.97 -2.44
C ALA A 261 -8.92 -1.59 -2.74
N LEU A 262 -9.85 -2.55 -2.61
CA LEU A 262 -11.28 -2.28 -2.75
C LEU A 262 -11.83 -1.42 -1.62
N ALA A 263 -11.51 -1.76 -0.36
CA ALA A 263 -11.96 -1.03 0.82
C ALA A 263 -11.52 0.44 0.81
N SER A 264 -10.32 0.73 0.28
CA SER A 264 -9.84 2.10 0.11
C SER A 264 -10.47 2.83 -1.09
N SER A 265 -11.01 2.11 -2.08
CA SER A 265 -11.62 2.68 -3.29
C SER A 265 -13.12 2.96 -3.14
N ILE A 266 -13.84 2.15 -2.36
CA ILE A 266 -15.30 2.27 -2.14
C ILE A 266 -15.73 3.66 -1.67
N PRO A 267 -15.05 4.31 -0.69
CA PRO A 267 -15.45 5.64 -0.25
C PRO A 267 -15.42 6.70 -1.35
N PHE A 268 -14.51 6.57 -2.33
CA PHE A 268 -14.44 7.48 -3.47
C PHE A 268 -15.62 7.30 -4.44
N LEU A 269 -16.18 6.08 -4.55
CA LEU A 269 -17.39 5.83 -5.34
C LEU A 269 -18.64 6.41 -4.68
N ALA A 270 -18.70 6.40 -3.35
CA ALA A 270 -19.81 7.02 -2.62
C ALA A 270 -19.92 8.53 -2.88
N PHE A 271 -18.80 9.21 -3.14
CA PHE A 271 -18.79 10.63 -3.53
C PHE A 271 -19.44 10.90 -4.89
N PHE A 272 -19.37 9.96 -5.83
CA PHE A 272 -20.08 10.08 -7.11
C PHE A 272 -21.59 9.93 -6.95
N LEU A 273 -22.06 9.18 -5.95
CA LEU A 273 -23.49 9.03 -5.67
C LEU A 273 -24.10 10.26 -4.96
N TYR A 274 -23.26 11.07 -4.33
CA TYR A 274 -23.68 12.27 -3.59
C TYR A 274 -23.59 13.57 -4.43
N SER A 275 -22.87 13.57 -5.56
CA SER A 275 -22.70 14.74 -6.44
C SER A 275 -23.73 14.83 -7.56
#